data_AF-A0A329LI65-F1
#
_entry.id   AF-A0A329LI65-F1
#
_cell.length_a   1.000
_cell.length_b   1.000
_cell.length_c   1.000
_cell.angle_alpha   90.00
_cell.angle_beta   90.00
_cell.angle_gamma   90.00
#
_symmetry.space_group_name_H-M   'P 1'
#
loop_
_entity.id
_entity.type
_entity.pdbx_description
1 polymer ?
#
loop_
_entity_poly.entity_id
_entity_poly.type
_entity_poly.pdbx_seq_one_letter_code
_entity_poly.pdbx_strand_id
1 'polypeptide(L)'
;MEELLSGYLGLGSAAYLSLEDVPGVLFTFLLYAWMGWLLEHGYHLAVERRLAGEGFLTGPWKPMYGLAPVLLLLLTGPATPLWAVAVLALAIPTAVEYASGLLLFRMFHKQYWSYANCRFQVGGLVCLRFSLYWMLLALAMVYVLQPAAAWLYRLLQPVWQPVWELALVALLLDVGWTVVKSARALKPAAK
;
A
#
# COMPACT_ATOMS: atom_id res chain seq x y z
N MET A 1 16.13 -1.22 24.47
CA MET A 1 14.72 -0.76 24.43
C MET A 1 13.93 -1.51 23.36
N GLU A 2 14.45 -1.68 22.14
CA GLU A 2 13.86 -2.57 21.10
C GLU A 2 13.81 -4.05 21.50
N GLU A 3 14.90 -4.61 22.07
CA GLU A 3 14.87 -5.99 22.60
C GLU A 3 13.87 -6.16 23.75
N LEU A 4 13.68 -5.11 24.55
CA LEU A 4 12.79 -5.11 25.71
C LEU A 4 11.30 -5.01 25.29
N LEU A 5 11.00 -4.26 24.23
CA LEU A 5 9.67 -4.20 23.59
C LEU A 5 9.37 -5.45 22.75
N SER A 6 10.37 -5.99 22.06
CA SER A 6 10.29 -7.25 21.29
C SER A 6 9.98 -8.45 22.19
N GLY A 7 10.64 -8.52 23.35
CA GLY A 7 10.43 -9.55 24.37
C GLY A 7 9.07 -9.45 25.07
N TYR A 8 8.58 -8.25 25.36
CA TYR A 8 7.28 -8.07 26.04
C TYR A 8 6.06 -8.34 25.15
N LEU A 9 6.19 -8.20 23.82
CA LEU A 9 5.09 -8.40 22.85
C LEU A 9 5.20 -9.72 22.05
N GLY A 10 6.24 -10.52 22.28
CA GLY A 10 6.48 -11.78 21.56
C GLY A 10 6.58 -11.57 20.05
N LEU A 11 7.24 -10.50 19.61
CA LEU A 11 7.29 -10.05 18.21
C LEU A 11 8.56 -10.47 17.45
N GLY A 12 9.46 -11.24 18.09
CA GLY A 12 10.83 -11.52 17.62
C GLY A 12 10.99 -12.17 16.23
N SER A 13 9.90 -12.62 15.60
CA SER A 13 9.89 -13.12 14.21
C SER A 13 8.61 -12.77 13.42
N ALA A 14 7.50 -12.43 14.09
CA ALA A 14 6.19 -12.22 13.46
C ALA A 14 5.99 -10.82 12.85
N ALA A 15 6.94 -9.90 13.02
CA ALA A 15 6.85 -8.54 12.48
C ALA A 15 7.23 -8.46 10.98
N TYR A 16 7.88 -9.48 10.44
CA TYR A 16 8.37 -9.49 9.06
C TYR A 16 7.65 -10.55 8.23
N LEU A 17 7.51 -10.30 6.93
CA LEU A 17 6.82 -11.20 6.02
C LEU A 17 7.79 -12.21 5.42
N SER A 18 7.32 -13.44 5.22
CA SER A 18 7.99 -14.45 4.39
C SER A 18 7.18 -14.70 3.14
N LEU A 19 7.85 -14.89 2.00
CA LEU A 19 7.19 -15.30 0.76
C LEU A 19 6.53 -16.68 0.86
N GLU A 20 6.96 -17.50 1.82
CA GLU A 20 6.36 -18.80 2.10
C GLU A 20 5.00 -18.67 2.82
N ASP A 21 4.77 -17.58 3.55
CA ASP A 21 3.50 -17.29 4.24
C ASP A 21 2.59 -16.43 3.35
N VAL A 22 2.13 -17.02 2.23
CA VAL A 22 1.20 -16.37 1.29
C VAL A 22 -0.05 -15.80 1.99
N PRO A 23 -0.71 -16.52 2.94
CA PRO A 23 -1.85 -15.98 3.66
C PRO A 23 -1.50 -14.72 4.46
N GLY A 24 -0.35 -14.68 5.13
CA GLY A 24 0.13 -13.51 5.86
C GLY A 24 0.42 -12.33 4.94
N VAL A 25 1.12 -12.57 3.83
CA VAL A 25 1.39 -11.53 2.81
C VAL A 25 0.10 -10.92 2.28
N LEU A 26 -0.89 -11.75 1.94
CA LEU A 26 -2.17 -11.28 1.43
C LEU A 26 -2.96 -10.50 2.48
N PHE A 27 -2.99 -10.99 3.73
CA PHE A 27 -3.63 -10.29 4.84
C PHE A 27 -3.02 -8.89 5.03
N THR A 28 -1.69 -8.82 5.08
CA THR A 28 -0.96 -7.56 5.23
C THR A 28 -1.21 -6.62 4.05
N PHE A 29 -1.21 -7.14 2.83
CA PHE A 29 -1.56 -6.37 1.63
C PHE A 29 -2.96 -5.75 1.74
N LEU A 30 -3.98 -6.56 2.05
CA LEU A 30 -5.37 -6.11 2.13
C LEU A 30 -5.58 -5.11 3.27
N LEU A 31 -4.99 -5.37 4.44
CA LEU A 31 -5.06 -4.49 5.59
C LEU A 31 -4.52 -3.10 5.26
N TYR A 32 -3.30 -3.01 4.72
CA TYR A 32 -2.70 -1.72 4.40
C TYR A 32 -3.35 -1.05 3.17
N ALA A 33 -3.81 -1.81 2.19
CA ALA A 33 -4.58 -1.26 1.07
C ALA A 33 -5.90 -0.63 1.54
N TRP A 34 -6.56 -1.23 2.53
CA TRP A 34 -7.77 -0.68 3.15
C TRP A 34 -7.48 0.52 4.07
N MET A 35 -6.40 0.46 4.87
CA MET A 35 -5.97 1.60 5.66
C MET A 35 -5.59 2.81 4.79
N GLY A 36 -4.94 2.58 3.66
CA GLY A 36 -4.65 3.62 2.68
C GLY A 36 -5.91 4.21 2.06
N TRP A 37 -6.91 3.37 1.77
CA TRP A 37 -8.22 3.84 1.34
C TRP A 37 -8.87 4.75 2.39
N LEU A 38 -8.85 4.36 3.67
CA LEU A 38 -9.34 5.20 4.78
C LEU A 38 -8.56 6.50 4.92
N LEU A 39 -7.23 6.45 4.81
CA LEU A 39 -6.36 7.63 4.92
C LEU A 39 -6.72 8.67 3.87
N GLU A 40 -6.86 8.26 2.60
CA GLU A 40 -7.23 9.17 1.51
C GLU A 40 -8.66 9.70 1.65
N HIS A 41 -9.62 8.87 2.10
CA HIS A 41 -10.99 9.31 2.34
C HIS A 41 -11.06 10.32 3.49
N GLY A 42 -10.32 10.06 4.58
CA GLY A 42 -10.21 10.98 5.71
C GLY A 42 -9.54 12.29 5.31
N TYR A 43 -8.48 12.24 4.49
CA TYR A 43 -7.80 13.43 4.00
C TYR A 43 -8.72 14.32 3.15
N HIS A 44 -9.41 13.75 2.16
CA HIS A 44 -10.34 14.53 1.32
C HIS A 44 -11.52 15.08 2.13
N LEU A 45 -12.05 14.32 3.09
CA LEU A 45 -13.12 14.79 3.95
C LEU A 45 -12.67 15.95 4.86
N ALA A 46 -11.49 15.86 5.44
CA ALA A 46 -10.96 16.86 6.36
C ALA A 46 -10.50 18.14 5.66
N VAL A 47 -9.83 18.02 4.50
CA VAL A 47 -9.20 19.14 3.80
C VAL A 47 -10.11 19.72 2.72
N GLU A 48 -10.68 18.85 1.88
CA GLU A 48 -11.47 19.28 0.71
C GLU A 48 -12.97 19.37 0.99
N ARG A 49 -13.42 18.88 2.17
CA ARG A 49 -14.82 18.78 2.58
C ARG A 49 -15.70 18.05 1.55
N ARG A 50 -15.10 17.10 0.84
CA ARG A 50 -15.74 16.27 -0.18
C ARG A 50 -15.38 14.82 0.08
N LEU A 51 -16.28 13.91 -0.29
CA LEU A 51 -15.92 12.50 -0.36
C LEU A 51 -14.79 12.35 -1.39
N ALA A 52 -13.83 11.48 -1.08
CA ALA A 52 -12.72 11.21 -1.97
C ALA A 52 -13.22 10.85 -3.38
N GLY A 53 -12.51 11.34 -4.39
CA GLY A 53 -12.72 10.89 -5.77
C GLY A 53 -12.49 9.38 -5.90
N GLU A 54 -13.10 8.79 -6.93
CA GLU A 54 -12.99 7.35 -7.20
C GLU A 54 -11.52 6.92 -7.27
N GLY A 55 -11.17 5.85 -6.53
CA GLY A 55 -9.90 5.16 -6.72
C GLY A 55 -9.84 4.44 -8.06
N PHE A 56 -8.70 3.79 -8.36
CA PHE A 56 -8.64 2.92 -9.53
C PHE A 56 -9.56 1.71 -9.36
N LEU A 57 -9.39 0.95 -8.27
CA LEU A 57 -10.23 -0.20 -7.95
C LEU A 57 -11.64 0.21 -7.54
N THR A 58 -12.61 -0.66 -7.83
CA THR A 58 -14.02 -0.43 -7.48
C THR A 58 -14.26 -0.71 -6.00
N GLY A 59 -13.53 -1.66 -5.41
CA GLY A 59 -13.55 -1.92 -3.96
C GLY A 59 -12.78 -0.89 -3.12
N PRO A 60 -12.89 -0.98 -1.78
CA PRO A 60 -12.24 -0.08 -0.83
C PRO A 60 -10.74 -0.39 -0.64
N TRP A 61 -10.01 -0.52 -1.75
CA TRP A 61 -8.63 -0.97 -1.78
C TRP A 61 -7.78 0.05 -2.54
N LYS A 62 -6.69 0.50 -1.93
CA LYS A 62 -5.66 1.30 -2.60
C LYS A 62 -4.40 0.45 -2.80
N PRO A 63 -4.19 -0.17 -3.98
CA PRO A 63 -3.12 -1.15 -4.19
C PRO A 63 -1.72 -0.65 -3.83
N MET A 64 -1.40 0.63 -4.10
CA MET A 64 -0.09 1.20 -3.76
C MET A 64 0.19 1.17 -2.26
N TYR A 65 -0.84 1.37 -1.43
CA TYR A 65 -0.74 1.29 0.03
C TYR A 65 -0.68 -0.14 0.55
N GLY A 66 -1.11 -1.14 -0.21
CA GLY A 66 -0.84 -2.55 0.12
C GLY A 66 0.55 -3.00 -0.32
N LEU A 67 0.94 -2.62 -1.55
CA LEU A 67 2.16 -3.09 -2.20
C LEU A 67 3.43 -2.53 -1.55
N ALA A 68 3.48 -1.21 -1.31
CA ALA A 68 4.70 -0.60 -0.76
C ALA A 68 5.06 -1.13 0.64
N PRO A 69 4.12 -1.28 1.60
CA PRO A 69 4.42 -1.89 2.89
C PRO A 69 4.83 -3.36 2.80
N VAL A 70 4.15 -4.16 1.96
CA VAL A 70 4.53 -5.57 1.77
C VAL A 70 5.96 -5.69 1.24
N LEU A 71 6.33 -4.91 0.22
CA LEU A 71 7.69 -4.90 -0.32
C LEU A 71 8.71 -4.47 0.75
N LEU A 72 8.39 -3.44 1.54
CA LEU A 72 9.26 -2.97 2.61
C LEU A 72 9.46 -4.05 3.68
N LEU A 73 8.40 -4.74 4.11
CA LEU A 73 8.48 -5.81 5.10
C LEU A 73 9.16 -7.09 4.60
N LEU A 74 9.12 -7.37 3.31
CA LEU A 74 9.85 -8.49 2.69
C LEU A 74 11.35 -8.18 2.52
N LEU A 75 11.71 -6.92 2.35
CA LEU A 75 13.08 -6.45 2.12
C LEU A 75 13.78 -5.94 3.39
N THR A 76 13.06 -5.90 4.52
CA THR A 76 13.60 -5.51 5.82
C THR A 76 13.42 -6.66 6.81
N GLY A 77 14.29 -6.68 7.82
CA GLY A 77 14.33 -7.71 8.86
C GLY A 77 14.94 -7.17 10.15
N PRO A 78 14.96 -7.97 11.25
CA PRO A 78 15.48 -7.54 12.54
C PRO A 78 16.95 -7.09 12.49
N ALA A 79 17.73 -7.67 11.58
CA ALA A 79 19.14 -7.36 11.38
C ALA A 79 19.38 -6.19 10.41
N THR A 80 18.33 -5.61 9.82
CA THR A 80 18.48 -4.50 8.86
C THR A 80 18.82 -3.22 9.62
N PRO A 81 19.94 -2.55 9.30
CA PRO A 81 20.31 -1.33 10.01
C PRO A 81 19.33 -0.19 9.69
N LEU A 82 19.09 0.69 10.65
CA LEU A 82 18.11 1.78 10.54
C LEU A 82 18.30 2.65 9.28
N TRP A 83 19.56 2.93 8.90
CA TRP A 83 19.84 3.71 7.69
C TRP A 83 19.36 3.00 6.41
N ALA A 84 19.43 1.67 6.35
CA ALA A 84 18.96 0.90 5.21
C ALA A 84 17.43 0.87 5.19
N VAL A 85 16.78 0.71 6.34
CA VAL A 85 15.31 0.83 6.46
C VAL A 85 14.85 2.22 5.99
N ALA A 86 15.53 3.28 6.40
CA ALA A 86 15.23 4.65 5.99
C ALA A 86 15.35 4.86 4.46
N VAL A 87 16.39 4.32 3.84
CA VAL A 87 16.57 4.38 2.38
C VAL A 87 15.46 3.61 1.66
N LEU A 88 15.11 2.40 2.12
CA LEU A 88 14.03 1.61 1.53
C LEU A 88 12.66 2.26 1.75
N ALA A 89 12.42 2.85 2.92
CA ALA A 89 11.20 3.59 3.25
C ALA A 89 10.99 4.82 2.36
N LEU A 90 12.07 5.43 1.85
CA LEU A 90 12.01 6.48 0.84
C LEU A 90 11.80 5.90 -0.56
N ALA A 91 12.61 4.90 -0.92
CA ALA A 91 12.71 4.39 -2.29
C ALA A 91 11.48 3.58 -2.71
N ILE A 92 11.01 2.65 -1.87
CA ILE A 92 9.94 1.71 -2.22
C ILE A 92 8.61 2.43 -2.46
N PRO A 93 8.08 3.26 -1.54
CA PRO A 93 6.82 3.97 -1.78
C PRO A 93 6.92 4.90 -2.99
N THR A 94 8.04 5.60 -3.16
CA THR A 94 8.27 6.48 -4.32
C THR A 94 8.27 5.70 -5.64
N ALA A 95 8.93 4.54 -5.68
CA ALA A 95 8.96 3.69 -6.86
C ALA A 95 7.57 3.13 -7.18
N VAL A 96 6.83 2.68 -6.17
CA VAL A 96 5.46 2.18 -6.32
C VAL A 96 4.52 3.28 -6.80
N GLU A 97 4.62 4.49 -6.25
CA GLU A 97 3.84 5.65 -6.68
C GLU A 97 4.14 6.01 -8.15
N TYR A 98 5.42 6.11 -8.51
CA TYR A 98 5.83 6.38 -9.88
C TYR A 98 5.32 5.32 -10.86
N ALA A 99 5.53 4.04 -10.54
CA ALA A 99 5.10 2.92 -11.37
C ALA A 99 3.57 2.90 -11.53
N SER A 100 2.83 3.15 -10.44
CA SER A 100 1.37 3.21 -10.46
C SER A 100 0.87 4.34 -11.35
N GLY A 101 1.43 5.56 -11.19
CA GLY A 101 1.07 6.71 -12.01
C GLY A 101 1.38 6.47 -13.49
N LEU A 102 2.54 5.87 -13.79
CA LEU A 102 2.94 5.55 -15.16
C LEU A 102 2.02 4.50 -15.79
N LEU A 103 1.68 3.44 -15.05
CA LEU A 103 0.78 2.37 -15.49
C LEU A 103 -0.60 2.92 -15.83
N LEU A 104 -1.15 3.75 -14.94
CA LEU A 104 -2.45 4.40 -15.11
C LEU A 104 -2.49 5.31 -16.34
N PHE A 105 -1.43 6.10 -16.52
CA PHE A 105 -1.31 6.99 -17.67
C PHE A 105 -1.19 6.21 -18.99
N ARG A 106 -0.35 5.17 -19.04
CA ARG A 106 -0.04 4.39 -20.25
C ARG A 106 -1.17 3.46 -20.66
N MET A 107 -1.83 2.81 -19.71
CA MET A 107 -2.85 1.78 -20.00
C MET A 107 -4.26 2.34 -20.03
N PHE A 108 -4.55 3.37 -19.22
CA PHE A 108 -5.91 3.86 -19.01
C PHE A 108 -6.09 5.35 -19.30
N HIS A 109 -5.04 6.06 -19.72
CA HIS A 109 -5.07 7.52 -19.92
C HIS A 109 -5.67 8.28 -18.73
N LYS A 110 -5.51 7.72 -17.53
CA LYS A 110 -6.01 8.28 -16.27
C LYS A 110 -4.86 8.90 -15.50
N GLN A 111 -5.13 10.05 -14.89
CA GLN A 111 -4.20 10.73 -14.00
C GLN A 111 -4.97 11.15 -12.74
N TYR A 112 -4.71 10.47 -11.63
CA TYR A 112 -5.37 10.76 -10.35
C TYR A 112 -4.64 11.83 -9.53
N TRP A 113 -3.34 12.04 -9.78
CA TRP A 113 -2.56 13.08 -9.11
C TRP A 113 -1.57 13.74 -10.09
N SER A 114 -1.12 14.94 -9.75
CA SER A 114 -0.11 15.68 -10.52
C SER A 114 0.81 16.48 -9.60
N TYR A 115 2.11 16.24 -9.72
CA TYR A 115 3.17 16.98 -9.04
C TYR A 115 3.96 17.87 -9.99
N ALA A 116 3.40 18.23 -11.15
CA ALA A 116 4.06 19.07 -12.15
C ALA A 116 4.56 20.41 -11.59
N ASN A 117 3.85 20.97 -10.61
CA ASN A 117 4.19 22.23 -9.96
C ASN A 117 5.11 22.07 -8.73
N CYS A 118 5.58 20.86 -8.44
CA CYS A 118 6.48 20.60 -7.31
C CYS A 118 7.95 20.66 -7.76
N ARG A 119 8.83 21.17 -6.89
CA ARG A 119 10.28 21.10 -7.11
C ARG A 119 10.77 19.65 -7.01
N PHE A 120 11.81 19.32 -7.78
CA PHE A 120 12.40 17.98 -7.83
C PHE A 120 11.37 16.87 -8.14
N GLN A 121 10.48 17.16 -9.10
CA GLN A 121 9.52 16.19 -9.61
C GLN A 121 10.13 15.34 -10.74
N VAL A 122 9.62 14.12 -10.90
CA VAL A 122 9.95 13.24 -12.03
C VAL A 122 8.67 12.91 -12.80
N GLY A 123 8.56 13.40 -14.04
CA GLY A 123 7.42 13.17 -14.94
C GLY A 123 6.06 13.69 -14.43
N GLY A 124 6.04 14.52 -13.39
CA GLY A 124 4.86 14.97 -12.68
C GLY A 124 4.19 13.89 -11.83
N LEU A 125 4.80 12.69 -11.73
CA LEU A 125 4.21 11.52 -11.07
C LEU A 125 4.69 11.35 -9.62
N VAL A 126 5.92 11.76 -9.33
CA VAL A 126 6.49 11.79 -7.97
C VAL A 126 7.27 13.08 -7.78
N CYS A 127 7.46 13.52 -6.54
CA CYS A 127 8.43 14.57 -6.22
C CYS A 127 9.04 14.36 -4.84
N LEU A 128 10.24 14.92 -4.64
CA LEU A 128 11.02 14.72 -3.42
C LEU A 128 10.23 15.06 -2.14
N ARG A 129 9.41 16.11 -2.17
CA ARG A 129 8.60 16.52 -1.01
C ARG A 129 7.64 15.41 -0.55
N PHE A 130 6.90 14.80 -1.49
CA PHE A 130 5.97 13.73 -1.15
C PHE A 130 6.71 12.43 -0.83
N SER A 131 7.83 12.14 -1.51
CA SER A 131 8.72 11.03 -1.15
C SER A 131 9.17 11.08 0.31
N LEU A 132 9.50 12.27 0.84
CA LEU A 132 9.85 12.44 2.26
C LEU A 132 8.65 12.19 3.19
N TYR A 133 7.45 12.62 2.82
CA TYR A 133 6.24 12.28 3.57
C TYR A 133 5.98 10.77 3.59
N TRP A 134 6.18 10.10 2.44
CA TRP A 134 6.07 8.66 2.36
C TRP A 134 7.13 7.95 3.19
N MET A 135 8.36 8.45 3.22
CA MET A 135 9.42 7.92 4.08
C MET A 135 9.02 7.97 5.56
N LEU A 136 8.53 9.11 6.05
CA LEU A 136 8.08 9.24 7.44
C LEU A 136 6.90 8.30 7.74
N LEU A 137 5.93 8.21 6.83
CA LEU A 137 4.78 7.32 6.98
C LEU A 137 5.20 5.84 6.96
N ALA A 138 6.12 5.46 6.08
CA ALA A 138 6.64 4.10 5.98
C ALA A 138 7.44 3.69 7.23
N LEU A 139 8.25 4.60 7.79
CA LEU A 139 8.93 4.36 9.06
C LEU A 139 7.93 4.20 10.21
N ALA A 140 6.93 5.09 10.31
CA ALA A 140 5.86 4.94 11.29
C ALA A 140 5.09 3.63 11.10
N MET A 141 4.85 3.22 9.85
CA MET A 141 4.22 1.95 9.54
C MET A 141 5.06 0.76 10.04
N VAL A 142 6.36 0.72 9.78
CA VAL A 142 7.24 -0.38 10.19
C VAL A 142 7.35 -0.48 11.72
N TYR A 143 7.57 0.63 12.41
CA TYR A 143 7.87 0.60 13.85
C TYR A 143 6.64 0.71 14.76
N VAL A 144 5.52 1.21 14.26
CA VAL A 144 4.30 1.43 15.07
C VAL A 144 3.14 0.58 14.58
N LEU A 145 2.80 0.65 13.29
CA LEU A 145 1.61 -0.04 12.79
C LEU A 145 1.81 -1.53 12.60
N GLN A 146 2.98 -1.96 12.13
CA GLN A 146 3.26 -3.37 11.84
C GLN A 146 3.21 -4.27 13.08
N PRO A 147 3.73 -3.88 14.26
CA PRO A 147 3.50 -4.63 15.50
C PRO A 147 2.01 -4.92 15.79
N ALA A 148 1.15 -3.91 15.60
CA ALA A 148 -0.29 -4.06 15.79
C ALA A 148 -0.93 -4.92 14.70
N ALA A 149 -0.52 -4.76 13.43
CA ALA A 149 -0.99 -5.57 12.32
C ALA A 149 -0.62 -7.05 12.48
N ALA A 150 0.61 -7.35 12.92
CA ALA A 150 1.08 -8.70 13.19
C ALA A 150 0.34 -9.34 14.37
N TRP A 151 0.03 -8.56 15.41
CA TRP A 151 -0.82 -9.03 16.51
C TRP A 151 -2.23 -9.35 16.02
N LEU A 152 -2.84 -8.46 15.22
CA LEU A 152 -4.17 -8.66 14.65
C LEU A 152 -4.21 -9.89 13.72
N TYR A 153 -3.19 -10.08 12.89
CA TYR A 153 -3.08 -11.26 12.03
C TYR A 153 -3.08 -12.54 12.87
N ARG A 154 -2.25 -12.62 13.92
CA ARG A 154 -2.21 -13.79 14.81
C ARG A 154 -3.56 -14.08 15.47
N LEU A 155 -4.29 -13.04 15.87
CA LEU A 155 -5.63 -13.19 16.45
C LEU A 155 -6.64 -13.73 15.43
N LEU A 156 -6.59 -13.23 14.19
CA LEU A 156 -7.53 -13.60 13.14
C LEU A 156 -7.09 -14.83 12.32
N GLN A 157 -5.86 -15.30 12.49
CA GLN A 157 -5.27 -16.38 11.71
C GLN A 157 -6.15 -17.64 11.63
N PRO A 158 -6.78 -18.13 12.70
CA PRO A 158 -7.65 -19.32 12.63
C PRO A 158 -8.86 -19.14 11.70
N VAL A 159 -9.38 -17.92 11.60
CA VAL A 159 -10.50 -17.57 10.72
C VAL A 159 -10.03 -17.23 9.32
N TRP A 160 -8.87 -16.59 9.21
CA TRP A 160 -8.27 -16.18 7.94
C TRP A 160 -7.77 -17.36 7.10
N GLN A 161 -7.15 -18.34 7.74
CA GLN A 161 -6.55 -19.50 7.06
C GLN A 161 -7.50 -20.28 6.14
N PRO A 162 -8.77 -20.56 6.49
CA PRO A 162 -9.68 -21.24 5.57
C PRO A 162 -10.25 -20.33 4.46
N VAL A 163 -10.08 -18.99 4.52
CA VAL A 163 -10.77 -18.06 3.61
C VAL A 163 -9.86 -17.16 2.77
N TRP A 164 -8.54 -17.19 2.98
CA TRP A 164 -7.62 -16.28 2.27
C TRP A 164 -7.64 -16.49 0.75
N GLU A 165 -7.87 -17.73 0.27
CA GLU A 165 -7.99 -18.04 -1.16
C GLU A 165 -9.20 -17.35 -1.77
N LEU A 166 -10.34 -17.35 -1.06
CA LEU A 166 -11.54 -16.64 -1.51
C LEU A 166 -11.30 -15.13 -1.54
N ALA A 167 -10.60 -14.59 -0.55
CA ALA A 167 -10.22 -13.18 -0.54
C ALA A 167 -9.30 -12.82 -1.72
N LEU A 168 -8.35 -13.71 -2.09
CA LEU A 168 -7.51 -13.54 -3.27
C LEU A 168 -8.34 -13.52 -4.55
N VAL A 169 -9.25 -14.50 -4.71
CA VAL A 169 -10.14 -14.56 -5.87
C VAL A 169 -11.00 -13.29 -5.95
N ALA A 170 -11.56 -12.82 -4.84
CA ALA A 170 -12.36 -11.60 -4.80
C ALA A 170 -11.55 -10.37 -5.22
N LEU A 171 -10.31 -10.24 -4.76
CA LEU A 171 -9.40 -9.16 -5.17
C LEU A 171 -9.09 -9.24 -6.67
N LEU A 172 -8.79 -10.43 -7.19
CA LEU A 172 -8.50 -10.63 -8.61
C LEU A 172 -9.72 -10.31 -9.49
N LEU A 173 -10.93 -10.66 -9.03
CA LEU A 173 -12.17 -10.31 -9.72
C LEU A 173 -12.42 -8.79 -9.72
N ASP A 174 -12.17 -8.08 -8.62
CA ASP A 174 -12.29 -6.62 -8.57
C ASP A 174 -11.27 -5.94 -9.49
N VAL A 175 -10.02 -6.41 -9.49
CA VAL A 175 -8.98 -5.94 -10.42
C VAL A 175 -9.40 -6.19 -11.87
N GLY A 176 -9.81 -7.42 -12.20
CA GLY A 176 -10.23 -7.79 -13.55
C GLY A 176 -11.44 -6.97 -14.03
N TRP A 177 -12.45 -6.82 -13.18
CA TRP A 177 -13.62 -5.99 -13.46
C TRP A 177 -13.24 -4.53 -13.69
N THR A 178 -12.40 -3.97 -12.81
CA THR A 178 -11.92 -2.59 -12.90
C THR A 178 -11.13 -2.34 -14.20
N VAL A 179 -10.27 -3.28 -14.60
CA VAL A 179 -9.51 -3.21 -15.85
C VAL A 179 -10.45 -3.23 -17.04
N VAL A 180 -11.42 -4.15 -17.08
CA VAL A 180 -12.41 -4.23 -18.17
C VAL A 180 -13.26 -2.96 -18.24
N LYS A 181 -13.77 -2.47 -17.10
CA LYS A 181 -14.53 -1.22 -17.00
C LYS A 181 -13.71 -0.04 -17.52
N SER A 182 -12.46 0.09 -17.07
CA SER A 182 -11.57 1.18 -17.48
C SER A 182 -11.19 1.10 -18.96
N ALA A 183 -10.91 -0.09 -19.49
CA ALA A 183 -10.61 -0.29 -20.90
C ALA A 183 -11.81 -0.02 -21.82
N ARG A 184 -13.04 -0.34 -21.38
CA ARG A 184 -14.25 0.00 -22.13
C ARG A 184 -14.49 1.51 -22.19
N ALA A 185 -14.19 2.24 -21.12
CA ALA A 185 -14.30 3.69 -21.07
C ALA A 185 -13.32 4.42 -22.01
N LEU A 186 -12.25 3.76 -22.45
CA LEU A 186 -11.31 4.30 -23.45
C LEU A 186 -11.81 4.20 -24.88
N LYS A 187 -12.71 3.26 -25.18
CA LYS A 187 -13.27 3.15 -26.53
C LYS A 187 -14.17 4.37 -26.76
N PRO A 188 -13.99 5.14 -27.86
CA PRO A 188 -14.91 6.22 -28.18
C PRO A 188 -16.32 5.64 -28.21
N ALA A 189 -17.29 6.34 -27.61
CA ALA A 189 -18.70 6.02 -27.82
C ALA A 189 -18.91 5.94 -29.33
N ALA A 190 -19.25 4.76 -29.85
CA ALA A 190 -19.55 4.58 -31.25
C ALA A 190 -20.64 5.60 -31.60
N LYS A 191 -20.31 6.54 -32.50
CA LYS A 191 -21.28 7.48 -33.07
C LYS A 191 -22.31 6.74 -33.89
#